data_AF-Q0UD18-F1
#
_entry.id   AF-Q0UD18-F1
#
_cell.length_a   1.000
_cell.length_b   1.000
_cell.length_c   1.000
_cell.angle_alpha   90.00
_cell.angle_beta   90.00
_cell.angle_gamma   90.00
#
_symmetry.space_group_name_H-M   'P 1'
#
loop_
_entity.id
_entity.type
_entity.pdbx_description
1 polymer ?
#
loop_
_entity_poly.entity_id
_entity_poly.type
_entity_poly.pdbx_seq_one_letter_code
_entity_poly.pdbx_strand_id
1 'polypeptide(L)'
;MVLSEEEAYGFGQTVNGVWARFNQATRCFKGLLNYESVYVWYIGEAIDRMIEENVMYAELRPMLLDKSIPKDSGKEELRNAAQMHLIVKGVLAKQAQLKKQQRLHKFPFGLKIIYCTPRSIPKKMMQEEMKQCIGLKEKFPKLICGFDLVGAEDRPNHIGFYRDELVAFKKTCEARGLDIPFMFHAGETLLDTGGSSDPSNSNLYDAVVLGSKRIGHGFALMKHPHLVEKFKKTKNSPGICIELCPISNELLHLCRNIKEHPFPELLAAGIPCTVNSDNPSLFSNSMSHEFYQIMVGAPTMSLYSWKQLARWSLDYSCLTPVEINEGHLILSNDWKSFCRWVKKEYGPIVVDNEVDEAMAEQHEKYQWRKVLS
;
A
#
# COMPACT_ATOMS: atom_id res chain seq x y z
N MET A 1 -13.39 12.36 10.08
CA MET A 1 -12.52 11.17 9.98
C MET A 1 -11.72 11.21 8.70
N VAL A 2 -12.31 11.66 7.60
CA VAL A 2 -11.56 12.07 6.42
C VAL A 2 -10.85 13.40 6.71
N LEU A 3 -9.64 13.60 6.18
CA LEU A 3 -8.98 14.90 6.14
C LEU A 3 -9.75 15.85 5.22
N SER A 4 -10.28 16.94 5.75
CA SER A 4 -10.99 17.93 4.92
C SER A 4 -10.02 18.73 4.06
N GLU A 5 -10.54 19.38 3.01
CA GLU A 5 -9.75 20.30 2.17
C GLU A 5 -9.16 21.44 3.01
N GLU A 6 -9.91 21.99 3.97
CA GLU A 6 -9.41 23.02 4.88
C GLU A 6 -8.29 22.50 5.80
N GLU A 7 -8.42 21.26 6.30
CA GLU A 7 -7.40 20.61 7.13
C GLU A 7 -6.13 20.25 6.36
N ALA A 8 -6.25 20.01 5.04
CA ALA A 8 -5.13 19.71 4.16
C ALA A 8 -4.48 20.98 3.59
N TYR A 9 -5.25 21.94 3.08
CA TYR A 9 -4.74 23.06 2.27
C TYR A 9 -4.91 24.44 2.91
N GLY A 10 -5.39 24.52 4.16
CA GLY A 10 -5.50 25.78 4.87
C GLY A 10 -4.17 26.53 4.95
N PHE A 11 -4.19 27.86 4.84
CA PHE A 11 -2.97 28.69 4.74
C PHE A 11 -1.99 28.51 5.92
N GLY A 12 -2.50 28.22 7.12
CA GLY A 12 -1.68 27.97 8.31
C GLY A 12 -1.22 26.52 8.48
N GLN A 13 -1.53 25.65 7.53
CA GLN A 13 -1.28 24.23 7.64
C GLN A 13 0.21 23.91 7.45
N THR A 14 0.70 22.93 8.19
CA THR A 14 2.11 22.48 8.15
C THR A 14 2.17 20.96 8.13
N VAL A 15 3.32 20.39 7.74
CA VAL A 15 3.58 18.93 7.82
C VAL A 15 3.24 18.37 9.20
N ASN A 16 3.67 19.03 10.28
CA ASN A 16 3.34 18.61 11.65
C ASN A 16 1.85 18.72 11.95
N GLY A 17 1.20 19.79 11.49
CA GLY A 17 -0.23 20.00 11.66
C GLY A 17 -1.06 18.91 10.96
N VAL A 18 -0.69 18.54 9.73
CA VAL A 18 -1.50 17.59 8.95
C VAL A 18 -1.31 16.17 9.45
N TRP A 19 -0.08 15.82 9.87
CA TRP A 19 0.17 14.59 10.62
C TRP A 19 -0.61 14.51 11.93
N ALA A 20 -0.80 15.63 12.64
CA ALA A 20 -1.62 15.64 13.86
C ALA A 20 -3.09 15.35 13.56
N ARG A 21 -3.64 15.93 12.48
CA ARG A 21 -5.01 15.65 12.00
C ARG A 21 -5.18 14.22 11.51
N PHE A 22 -4.24 13.72 10.73
CA PHE A 22 -4.22 12.34 10.25
C PHE A 22 -4.20 11.33 11.40
N ASN A 23 -3.37 11.56 12.43
CA ASN A 23 -3.34 10.71 13.63
C ASN A 23 -4.64 10.81 14.43
N GLN A 24 -5.25 11.99 14.53
CA GLN A 24 -6.56 12.16 15.18
C GLN A 24 -7.63 11.35 14.44
N ALA A 25 -7.70 11.49 13.13
CA ALA A 25 -8.60 10.73 12.26
C ALA A 25 -8.44 9.22 12.42
N THR A 26 -7.20 8.72 12.38
CA THR A 26 -6.89 7.29 12.56
C THR A 26 -7.36 6.76 13.92
N ARG A 27 -7.18 7.53 15.01
CA ARG A 27 -7.67 7.14 16.34
C ARG A 27 -9.20 7.07 16.40
N CYS A 28 -9.89 8.04 15.82
CA CYS A 28 -11.35 8.03 15.75
C CYS A 28 -11.86 6.82 14.94
N PHE A 29 -11.26 6.58 13.78
CA PHE A 29 -11.59 5.46 12.91
C PHE A 29 -11.44 4.10 13.63
N LYS A 30 -10.33 3.93 14.35
CA LYS A 30 -10.06 2.73 15.16
C LYS A 30 -11.15 2.47 16.20
N GLY A 31 -11.61 3.52 16.90
CA GLY A 31 -12.66 3.39 17.92
C GLY A 31 -14.01 2.92 17.37
N LEU A 32 -14.35 3.28 16.13
CA LEU A 32 -15.60 2.86 15.48
C LEU A 32 -15.54 1.44 14.93
N LEU A 33 -14.37 1.01 14.46
CA LEU A 33 -14.20 -0.29 13.81
C LEU A 33 -13.76 -1.43 14.73
N ASN A 34 -13.30 -1.11 15.94
CA ASN A 34 -12.78 -2.09 16.89
C ASN A 34 -13.90 -2.80 17.68
N TYR A 35 -14.82 -3.49 17.01
CA TYR A 35 -15.65 -4.54 17.64
C TYR A 35 -16.09 -5.60 16.63
N GLU A 36 -16.44 -6.79 17.10
CA GLU A 36 -16.55 -8.00 16.28
C GLU A 36 -17.37 -7.86 14.99
N SER A 37 -18.66 -7.48 15.07
CA SER A 37 -19.52 -7.42 13.88
C SER A 37 -19.07 -6.35 12.88
N VAL A 38 -18.67 -5.17 13.34
CA VAL A 38 -18.17 -4.12 12.45
C VAL A 38 -16.82 -4.47 11.85
N TYR A 39 -15.94 -5.15 12.59
CA TYR A 39 -14.68 -5.63 12.06
C TYR A 39 -14.90 -6.61 10.90
N VAL A 40 -15.83 -7.57 11.07
CA VAL A 40 -16.20 -8.52 10.02
C VAL A 40 -16.82 -7.82 8.82
N TRP A 41 -17.75 -6.89 9.05
CA TRP A 41 -18.36 -6.09 7.99
C TRP A 41 -17.31 -5.29 7.22
N TYR A 42 -16.42 -4.58 7.92
CA TYR A 42 -15.38 -3.74 7.32
C TYR A 42 -14.42 -4.54 6.44
N ILE A 43 -14.02 -5.75 6.86
CA ILE A 43 -13.22 -6.65 6.00
C ILE A 43 -13.99 -7.02 4.72
N GLY A 44 -15.29 -7.28 4.84
CA GLY A 44 -16.16 -7.55 3.69
C GLY A 44 -16.20 -6.39 2.71
N GLU A 45 -16.50 -5.19 3.20
CA GLU A 45 -16.55 -3.96 2.40
C GLU A 45 -15.21 -3.63 1.76
N ALA A 46 -14.09 -3.80 2.48
CA ALA A 46 -12.76 -3.59 1.94
C ALA A 46 -12.49 -4.52 0.75
N ILE A 47 -12.88 -5.80 0.85
CA ILE A 47 -12.73 -6.76 -0.26
C ILE A 47 -13.64 -6.42 -1.43
N ASP A 48 -14.91 -6.06 -1.16
CA ASP A 48 -15.84 -5.67 -2.22
C ASP A 48 -15.35 -4.43 -2.96
N ARG A 49 -14.84 -3.43 -2.22
CA ARG A 49 -14.26 -2.23 -2.80
C ARG A 49 -13.03 -2.53 -3.66
N MET A 50 -12.13 -3.41 -3.19
CA MET A 50 -10.99 -3.87 -3.99
C MET A 50 -11.45 -4.50 -5.31
N ILE A 51 -12.46 -5.36 -5.27
CA ILE A 51 -13.01 -6.02 -6.47
C ILE A 51 -13.62 -5.00 -7.44
N GLU A 52 -14.36 -4.01 -6.94
CA GLU A 52 -14.91 -2.92 -7.74
C GLU A 52 -13.83 -2.11 -8.45
N GLU A 53 -12.71 -1.88 -7.78
CA GLU A 53 -11.53 -1.18 -8.33
C GLU A 53 -10.63 -2.09 -9.18
N ASN A 54 -11.05 -3.34 -9.46
CA ASN A 54 -10.27 -4.37 -10.17
C ASN A 54 -8.92 -4.72 -9.52
N VAL A 55 -8.84 -4.60 -8.19
CA VAL A 55 -7.72 -5.06 -7.37
C VAL A 55 -7.97 -6.52 -6.98
N MET A 56 -7.13 -7.42 -7.51
CA MET A 56 -7.30 -8.87 -7.31
C MET A 56 -6.62 -9.41 -6.04
N TYR A 57 -5.78 -8.60 -5.39
CA TYR A 57 -4.94 -8.99 -4.27
C TYR A 57 -4.45 -7.76 -3.50
N ALA A 58 -4.30 -7.90 -2.18
CA ALA A 58 -3.70 -6.86 -1.34
C ALA A 58 -2.88 -7.43 -0.18
N GLU A 59 -1.83 -6.68 0.19
CA GLU A 59 -1.03 -6.85 1.40
C GLU A 59 -1.35 -5.68 2.33
N LEU A 60 -2.11 -5.94 3.39
CA LEU A 60 -2.58 -4.91 4.30
C LEU A 60 -1.63 -4.73 5.48
N ARG A 61 -1.57 -3.49 5.99
CA ARG A 61 -0.73 -3.06 7.12
C ARG A 61 -1.56 -2.69 8.36
N PRO A 62 -2.32 -3.63 8.97
CA PRO A 62 -3.08 -3.32 10.16
C PRO A 62 -2.14 -3.11 11.37
N MET A 63 -2.47 -2.13 12.20
CA MET A 63 -1.81 -1.92 13.48
C MET A 63 -2.47 -2.81 14.55
N LEU A 64 -1.74 -3.83 15.03
CA LEU A 64 -2.24 -4.83 15.98
C LEU A 64 -1.85 -4.54 17.45
N LEU A 65 -1.67 -3.27 17.80
CA LEU A 65 -1.16 -2.85 19.11
C LEU A 65 -2.19 -2.98 20.25
N ASP A 66 -3.49 -2.84 19.97
CA ASP A 66 -4.54 -2.92 21.03
C ASP A 66 -4.78 -4.34 21.56
N LYS A 67 -4.17 -5.34 20.90
CA LYS A 67 -4.13 -6.78 21.26
C LYS A 67 -5.46 -7.50 21.23
N SER A 68 -6.57 -6.79 21.36
CA SER A 68 -7.91 -7.32 21.27
C SER A 68 -8.92 -6.29 20.73
N ILE A 69 -10.07 -6.80 20.30
CA ILE A 69 -11.30 -6.03 20.08
C ILE A 69 -12.42 -6.65 20.92
N PRO A 70 -13.39 -5.89 21.44
CA PRO A 70 -14.56 -6.45 22.13
C PRO A 70 -15.43 -7.28 21.17
N LYS A 71 -16.07 -8.32 21.70
CA LYS A 71 -17.21 -8.97 21.04
C LYS A 71 -18.45 -8.07 21.12
N ASP A 72 -19.45 -8.37 20.28
CA ASP A 72 -20.73 -7.64 20.26
C ASP A 72 -21.46 -7.68 21.62
N SER A 73 -21.17 -8.69 22.45
CA SER A 73 -21.73 -8.80 23.80
C SER A 73 -21.15 -7.78 24.79
N GLY A 74 -20.01 -7.16 24.47
CA GLY A 74 -19.24 -6.28 25.36
C GLY A 74 -18.58 -6.98 26.56
N LYS A 75 -18.73 -8.30 26.71
CA LYS A 75 -18.23 -9.06 27.88
C LYS A 75 -16.93 -9.80 27.64
N GLU A 76 -16.63 -10.09 26.38
CA GLU A 76 -15.50 -10.90 25.97
C GLU A 76 -14.66 -10.14 24.93
N GLU A 77 -13.39 -10.53 24.82
CA GLU A 77 -12.45 -9.91 23.91
C GLU A 77 -11.89 -10.93 22.91
N LEU A 78 -11.75 -10.48 21.66
CA LEU A 78 -11.12 -11.20 20.57
C LEU A 78 -9.67 -10.75 20.43
N ARG A 79 -8.74 -11.57 20.89
CA ARG A 79 -7.31 -11.30 20.72
C ARG A 79 -6.88 -11.36 19.25
N ASN A 80 -5.70 -10.81 18.94
CA ASN A 80 -5.13 -10.76 17.58
C ASN A 80 -5.28 -12.08 16.77
N ALA A 81 -5.04 -13.25 17.38
CA ALA A 81 -5.21 -14.53 16.68
C ALA A 81 -6.67 -14.81 16.27
N ALA A 82 -7.65 -14.46 17.12
CA ALA A 82 -9.05 -14.57 16.77
C ALA A 82 -9.44 -13.58 15.66
N GLN A 83 -8.89 -12.37 15.68
CA GLN A 83 -9.08 -11.40 14.59
C GLN A 83 -8.53 -11.94 13.25
N MET A 84 -7.36 -12.59 13.26
CA MET A 84 -6.82 -13.25 12.05
C MET A 84 -7.74 -14.35 11.54
N HIS A 85 -8.37 -15.13 12.42
CA HIS A 85 -9.39 -16.10 12.01
C HIS A 85 -10.61 -15.44 11.35
N LEU A 86 -11.04 -14.27 11.83
CA LEU A 86 -12.13 -13.52 11.20
C LEU A 86 -11.75 -13.07 9.78
N ILE A 87 -10.54 -12.56 9.57
CA ILE A 87 -10.03 -12.20 8.22
C ILE A 87 -10.05 -13.43 7.31
N VAL A 88 -9.46 -14.55 7.75
CA VAL A 88 -9.40 -15.78 6.94
C VAL A 88 -10.80 -16.27 6.59
N LYS A 89 -11.73 -16.27 7.55
CA LYS A 89 -13.12 -16.66 7.33
C LYS A 89 -13.80 -15.75 6.31
N GLY A 90 -13.63 -14.44 6.42
CA GLY A 90 -14.19 -13.46 5.48
C GLY A 90 -13.68 -13.65 4.05
N VAL A 91 -12.36 -13.80 3.89
CA VAL A 91 -11.73 -14.09 2.58
C VAL A 91 -12.27 -15.38 1.97
N LEU A 92 -12.28 -16.48 2.73
CA LEU A 92 -12.77 -17.77 2.23
C LEU A 92 -14.25 -17.72 1.83
N ALA A 93 -15.07 -17.02 2.62
CA ALA A 93 -16.49 -16.82 2.30
C ALA A 93 -16.67 -16.04 0.99
N LYS A 94 -15.94 -14.94 0.80
CA LYS A 94 -15.99 -14.15 -0.44
C LYS A 94 -15.49 -14.94 -1.64
N GLN A 95 -14.39 -15.67 -1.51
CA GLN A 95 -13.88 -16.52 -2.60
C GLN A 95 -14.85 -17.64 -2.97
N ALA A 96 -15.51 -18.26 -1.99
CA ALA A 96 -16.55 -19.25 -2.24
C ALA A 96 -17.76 -18.64 -2.97
N GLN A 97 -18.18 -17.42 -2.59
CA GLN A 97 -19.22 -16.67 -3.29
C GLN A 97 -18.83 -16.39 -4.75
N LEU A 98 -17.64 -15.83 -4.99
CA LEU A 98 -17.15 -15.53 -6.33
C LEU A 98 -16.99 -16.78 -7.18
N LYS A 99 -16.57 -17.91 -6.59
CA LYS A 99 -16.47 -19.20 -7.30
C LYS A 99 -17.84 -19.68 -7.79
N LYS A 100 -18.90 -19.58 -6.98
CA LYS A 100 -20.27 -19.90 -7.40
C LYS A 100 -20.74 -19.01 -8.57
N GLN A 101 -20.27 -17.77 -8.61
CA GLN A 101 -20.57 -16.80 -9.67
C GLN A 101 -19.60 -16.89 -10.87
N GLN A 102 -18.65 -17.82 -10.89
CA GLN A 102 -17.59 -17.93 -11.91
C GLN A 102 -16.70 -16.66 -12.02
N ARG A 103 -16.61 -15.88 -10.93
CA ARG A 103 -15.86 -14.63 -10.82
C ARG A 103 -14.64 -14.72 -9.89
N LEU A 104 -14.18 -15.93 -9.55
CA LEU A 104 -13.03 -16.11 -8.64
C LEU A 104 -11.78 -15.36 -9.12
N HIS A 105 -11.58 -15.24 -10.44
CA HIS A 105 -10.47 -14.48 -11.04
C HIS A 105 -10.42 -13.00 -10.62
N LYS A 106 -11.52 -12.44 -10.09
CA LYS A 106 -11.54 -11.07 -9.55
C LYS A 106 -10.89 -10.93 -8.18
N PHE A 107 -10.76 -12.02 -7.41
CA PHE A 107 -10.10 -12.02 -6.11
C PHE A 107 -9.54 -13.42 -5.75
N PRO A 108 -8.60 -13.94 -6.56
CA PRO A 108 -8.17 -15.34 -6.48
C PRO A 108 -7.22 -15.62 -5.32
N PHE A 109 -6.48 -14.60 -4.85
CA PHE A 109 -5.37 -14.78 -3.90
C PHE A 109 -5.70 -14.40 -2.46
N GLY A 110 -6.82 -13.72 -2.23
CA GLY A 110 -7.21 -13.27 -0.89
C GLY A 110 -6.42 -12.05 -0.41
N LEU A 111 -6.21 -11.98 0.90
CA LEU A 111 -5.43 -10.92 1.56
C LEU A 111 -4.21 -11.53 2.23
N LYS A 112 -3.13 -10.74 2.35
CA LYS A 112 -2.05 -11.00 3.32
C LYS A 112 -1.88 -9.81 4.25
N ILE A 113 -1.22 -10.05 5.37
CA ILE A 113 -1.01 -9.09 6.44
C ILE A 113 0.49 -8.89 6.64
N ILE A 114 0.92 -7.63 6.60
CA ILE A 114 2.23 -7.17 7.05
C ILE A 114 2.03 -6.67 8.48
N TYR A 115 2.68 -7.31 9.44
CA TYR A 115 2.53 -6.95 10.85
C TYR A 115 3.18 -5.58 11.11
N CYS A 116 2.38 -4.60 11.49
CA CYS A 116 2.86 -3.22 11.68
C CYS A 116 2.97 -2.83 13.15
N THR A 117 4.05 -2.13 13.47
CA THR A 117 4.30 -1.59 14.80
C THR A 117 4.61 -0.09 14.73
N PRO A 118 4.07 0.74 15.62
CA PRO A 118 4.42 2.16 15.61
C PRO A 118 5.87 2.36 16.01
N ARG A 119 6.61 3.16 15.24
CA ARG A 119 8.01 3.51 15.58
C ARG A 119 8.14 4.37 16.84
N SER A 120 7.04 4.84 17.43
CA SER A 120 7.05 5.63 18.67
C SER A 120 7.14 4.81 19.96
N ILE A 121 7.04 3.47 19.90
CA ILE A 121 6.97 2.63 21.10
C ILE A 121 8.36 2.36 21.73
N PRO A 122 8.45 2.16 23.05
CA PRO A 122 9.67 1.72 23.71
C PRO A 122 10.20 0.37 23.18
N LYS A 123 11.52 0.17 23.21
CA LYS A 123 12.19 -1.07 22.77
C LYS A 123 11.61 -2.35 23.38
N LYS A 124 11.29 -2.34 24.68
CA LYS A 124 10.68 -3.49 25.35
C LYS A 124 9.35 -3.90 24.70
N MET A 125 8.51 -2.92 24.38
CA MET A 125 7.24 -3.15 23.69
C MET A 125 7.50 -3.68 22.27
N MET A 126 8.46 -3.10 21.54
CA MET A 126 8.87 -3.59 20.22
C MET A 126 9.28 -5.08 20.23
N GLN A 127 10.02 -5.52 21.25
CA GLN A 127 10.38 -6.94 21.42
C GLN A 127 9.14 -7.82 21.65
N GLU A 128 8.14 -7.35 22.38
CA GLU A 128 6.88 -8.05 22.58
C GLU A 128 6.08 -8.14 21.27
N GLU A 129 6.05 -7.06 20.48
CA GLU A 129 5.43 -7.05 19.16
C GLU A 129 6.07 -8.04 18.19
N MET A 130 7.39 -8.10 18.15
CA MET A 130 8.16 -9.04 17.36
C MET A 130 7.86 -10.49 17.74
N LYS A 131 7.75 -10.79 19.05
CA LYS A 131 7.32 -12.11 19.54
C LYS A 131 5.89 -12.44 19.10
N GLN A 132 4.99 -11.46 19.13
CA GLN A 132 3.62 -11.66 18.64
C GLN A 132 3.56 -11.90 17.14
N CYS A 133 4.34 -11.16 16.35
CA CYS A 133 4.45 -11.36 14.91
C CYS A 133 4.88 -12.81 14.59
N ILE A 134 5.93 -13.31 15.25
CA ILE A 134 6.38 -14.71 15.13
C ILE A 134 5.25 -15.68 15.48
N GLY A 135 4.61 -15.50 16.63
CA GLY A 135 3.52 -16.39 17.07
C GLY A 135 2.30 -16.39 16.13
N LEU A 136 2.00 -15.25 15.49
CA LEU A 136 0.97 -15.17 14.46
C LEU A 136 1.42 -15.82 13.15
N LYS A 137 2.69 -15.66 12.74
CA LYS A 137 3.23 -16.33 11.56
C LYS A 137 3.18 -17.85 11.70
N GLU A 138 3.51 -18.38 12.86
CA GLU A 138 3.44 -19.83 13.14
C GLU A 138 2.00 -20.36 13.00
N LYS A 139 1.00 -19.59 13.47
CA LYS A 139 -0.42 -19.98 13.40
C LYS A 139 -1.05 -19.72 12.02
N PHE A 140 -0.61 -18.69 11.33
CA PHE A 140 -1.18 -18.21 10.07
C PHE A 140 -0.10 -18.00 9.00
N PRO A 141 0.64 -19.07 8.61
CA PRO A 141 1.83 -18.95 7.77
C PRO A 141 1.55 -18.40 6.37
N LYS A 142 0.32 -18.57 5.87
CA LYS A 142 -0.12 -18.06 4.57
C LYS A 142 -0.63 -16.62 4.61
N LEU A 143 -1.04 -16.12 5.79
CA LEU A 143 -1.63 -14.80 5.99
C LEU A 143 -0.55 -13.77 6.37
N ILE A 144 0.26 -14.06 7.39
CA ILE A 144 1.33 -13.16 7.83
C ILE A 144 2.50 -13.25 6.85
N CYS A 145 2.85 -12.13 6.22
CA CYS A 145 3.82 -12.09 5.11
C CYS A 145 4.98 -11.12 5.32
N GLY A 146 4.97 -10.30 6.37
CA GLY A 146 6.06 -9.37 6.62
C GLY A 146 5.92 -8.64 7.95
N PHE A 147 6.89 -7.77 8.22
CA PHE A 147 6.95 -6.88 9.37
C PHE A 147 7.35 -5.46 8.94
N ASP A 148 6.76 -4.45 9.59
CA ASP A 148 6.97 -3.03 9.26
C ASP A 148 6.91 -2.11 10.50
N LEU A 149 7.58 -0.96 10.40
CA LEU A 149 7.61 0.16 11.34
C LEU A 149 6.86 1.36 10.75
N VAL A 150 5.68 1.67 11.30
CA VAL A 150 4.79 2.73 10.79
C VAL A 150 4.76 3.98 11.68
N GLY A 151 4.21 5.07 11.14
CA GLY A 151 4.07 6.37 11.81
C GLY A 151 5.08 7.40 11.31
N ALA A 152 4.85 8.67 11.64
CA ALA A 152 5.62 9.81 11.15
C ALA A 152 7.13 9.57 11.27
N GLU A 153 7.81 9.56 10.12
CA GLU A 153 9.20 9.15 10.00
C GLU A 153 10.17 10.16 10.64
N ASP A 154 9.86 11.45 10.57
CA ASP A 154 10.65 12.58 11.09
C ASP A 154 10.59 12.75 12.62
N ARG A 155 10.42 11.64 13.33
CA ARG A 155 10.36 11.55 14.79
C ARG A 155 11.61 10.80 15.30
N PRO A 156 11.92 10.87 16.60
CA PRO A 156 13.24 10.47 17.11
C PRO A 156 13.68 9.04 16.80
N ASN A 157 12.73 8.12 16.62
CA ASN A 157 13.01 6.71 16.46
C ASN A 157 13.05 6.33 14.96
N HIS A 158 14.25 6.44 14.39
CA HIS A 158 14.60 5.84 13.09
C HIS A 158 14.68 4.31 13.18
N ILE A 159 14.76 3.59 12.06
CA ILE A 159 14.85 2.12 11.99
C ILE A 159 16.03 1.60 12.81
N GLY A 160 17.21 2.20 12.65
CA GLY A 160 18.42 1.87 13.39
C GLY A 160 18.31 2.02 14.92
N PHE A 161 17.33 2.77 15.43
CA PHE A 161 17.03 2.81 16.86
C PHE A 161 16.74 1.39 17.41
N TYR A 162 16.06 0.56 16.62
CA TYR A 162 15.70 -0.83 16.96
C TYR A 162 16.66 -1.88 16.38
N ARG A 163 17.90 -1.50 16.00
CA ARG A 163 18.83 -2.41 15.30
C ARG A 163 19.01 -3.76 16.00
N ASP A 164 19.17 -3.76 17.31
CA ASP A 164 19.48 -4.97 18.08
C ASP A 164 18.24 -5.88 18.12
N GLU A 165 17.06 -5.29 18.31
CA GLU A 165 15.77 -5.97 18.26
C GLU A 165 15.48 -6.56 16.87
N LEU A 166 15.72 -5.79 15.80
CA LEU A 166 15.46 -6.21 14.41
C LEU A 166 16.41 -7.34 13.97
N VAL A 167 17.69 -7.26 14.33
CA VAL A 167 18.65 -8.34 14.08
C VAL A 167 18.30 -9.60 14.87
N ALA A 168 17.91 -9.46 16.14
CA ALA A 168 17.46 -10.59 16.95
C ALA A 168 16.18 -11.23 16.39
N PHE A 169 15.23 -10.42 15.91
CA PHE A 169 14.01 -10.89 15.27
C PHE A 169 14.31 -11.72 14.02
N LYS A 170 15.17 -11.20 13.12
CA LYS A 170 15.58 -11.90 11.90
C LYS A 170 16.24 -13.25 12.22
N LYS A 171 17.21 -13.26 13.14
CA LYS A 171 17.87 -14.50 13.61
C LYS A 171 16.88 -15.50 14.20
N THR A 172 15.88 -15.02 14.95
CA THR A 172 14.85 -15.89 15.52
C THR A 172 13.94 -16.48 14.45
N CYS A 173 13.57 -15.69 13.44
CA CYS A 173 12.79 -16.17 12.30
C CYS A 173 13.57 -17.24 11.52
N GLU A 174 14.85 -16.98 11.20
CA GLU A 174 15.74 -17.93 10.55
C GLU A 174 15.87 -19.24 11.34
N ALA A 175 16.14 -19.16 12.65
CA ALA A 175 16.27 -20.34 13.52
C ALA A 175 14.98 -21.17 13.61
N ARG A 176 13.81 -20.56 13.38
CA ARG A 176 12.50 -21.23 13.37
C ARG A 176 12.03 -21.61 11.96
N GLY A 177 12.81 -21.33 10.91
CA GLY A 177 12.41 -21.57 9.53
C GLY A 177 11.22 -20.71 9.08
N LEU A 178 11.03 -19.53 9.68
CA LEU A 178 9.94 -18.62 9.36
C LEU A 178 10.41 -17.54 8.38
N ASP A 179 9.74 -17.43 7.24
CA ASP A 179 9.95 -16.34 6.29
C ASP A 179 9.06 -15.13 6.66
N ILE A 180 9.68 -14.12 7.29
CA ILE A 180 9.07 -12.83 7.62
C ILE A 180 10.01 -11.71 7.15
N PRO A 181 9.93 -11.30 5.87
CA PRO A 181 10.73 -10.20 5.37
C PRO A 181 10.29 -8.86 5.97
N PHE A 182 11.23 -7.91 6.03
CA PHE A 182 10.92 -6.52 6.33
C PHE A 182 10.37 -5.81 5.10
N MET A 183 9.43 -4.88 5.31
CA MET A 183 8.84 -4.02 4.27
C MET A 183 8.67 -2.60 4.81
N PHE A 184 9.80 -2.00 5.22
CA PHE A 184 9.80 -0.79 6.01
C PHE A 184 9.22 0.42 5.26
N HIS A 185 8.44 1.24 5.95
CA HIS A 185 8.34 2.66 5.62
C HIS A 185 9.71 3.33 5.83
N ALA A 186 10.26 3.88 4.75
CA ALA A 186 11.54 4.58 4.78
C ALA A 186 11.64 5.63 3.67
N GLY A 187 12.19 6.79 4.02
CA GLY A 187 12.34 7.92 3.11
C GLY A 187 11.05 8.69 2.87
N GLU A 188 9.98 8.50 3.64
CA GLU A 188 8.76 9.33 3.62
C GLU A 188 9.00 10.65 4.38
N THR A 189 9.86 11.51 3.83
CA THR A 189 10.35 12.69 4.54
C THR A 189 10.79 13.80 3.58
N LEU A 190 10.75 15.03 4.09
CA LEU A 190 11.41 16.18 3.47
C LEU A 190 12.90 16.29 3.81
N LEU A 191 13.36 15.60 4.87
CA LEU A 191 14.75 15.61 5.32
C LEU A 191 15.66 14.94 4.28
N ASP A 192 16.72 15.65 3.88
CA ASP A 192 17.71 15.16 2.88
C ASP A 192 18.53 13.96 3.37
N THR A 193 18.48 13.68 4.66
CA THR A 193 19.19 12.60 5.36
C THR A 193 18.41 11.27 5.35
N GLY A 194 17.20 11.23 4.79
CA GLY A 194 16.44 9.98 4.61
C GLY A 194 15.80 9.47 5.91
N GLY A 195 15.17 10.37 6.67
CA GLY A 195 14.21 10.03 7.71
C GLY A 195 14.66 10.27 9.16
N SER A 196 15.82 10.89 9.34
CA SER A 196 16.33 11.32 10.65
C SER A 196 17.12 12.61 10.48
N SER A 197 17.06 13.56 11.42
CA SER A 197 17.87 14.77 11.34
C SER A 197 19.39 14.51 11.42
N ASP A 198 19.78 13.32 11.89
CA ASP A 198 21.17 12.87 11.93
C ASP A 198 21.50 12.04 10.68
N PRO A 199 22.44 12.48 9.81
CA PRO A 199 22.84 11.74 8.62
C PRO A 199 23.40 10.34 8.91
N SER A 200 23.86 10.05 10.15
CA SER A 200 24.30 8.69 10.50
C SER A 200 23.16 7.69 10.68
N ASN A 201 21.91 8.17 10.70
CA ASN A 201 20.73 7.42 11.12
C ASN A 201 19.65 7.38 10.02
N SER A 202 20.06 7.11 8.79
CA SER A 202 19.16 7.12 7.63
C SER A 202 18.34 5.82 7.53
N ASN A 203 17.01 5.95 7.52
CA ASN A 203 16.08 4.83 7.38
C ASN A 203 16.24 4.12 6.04
N LEU A 204 16.55 4.85 4.97
CA LEU A 204 16.79 4.25 3.66
C LEU A 204 18.02 3.33 3.67
N TYR A 205 19.13 3.77 4.28
CA TYR A 205 20.32 2.93 4.42
C TYR A 205 20.07 1.76 5.36
N ASP A 206 19.45 1.99 6.52
CA ASP A 206 19.14 0.95 7.50
C ASP A 206 18.24 -0.14 6.90
N ALA A 207 17.22 0.25 6.13
CA ALA A 207 16.31 -0.69 5.49
C ALA A 207 17.03 -1.55 4.44
N VAL A 208 17.96 -0.98 3.65
CA VAL A 208 18.78 -1.74 2.70
C VAL A 208 19.71 -2.71 3.43
N VAL A 209 20.39 -2.27 4.49
CA VAL A 209 21.31 -3.11 5.28
C VAL A 209 20.57 -4.28 5.94
N LEU A 210 19.35 -4.06 6.43
CA LEU A 210 18.52 -5.10 7.02
C LEU A 210 17.91 -6.06 5.98
N GLY A 211 18.00 -5.72 4.70
CA GLY A 211 17.49 -6.51 3.59
C GLY A 211 15.97 -6.40 3.45
N SER A 212 15.42 -5.18 3.57
CA SER A 212 14.00 -4.93 3.32
C SER A 212 13.62 -5.39 1.91
N LYS A 213 12.54 -6.16 1.80
CA LYS A 213 12.06 -6.72 0.53
C LYS A 213 11.48 -5.64 -0.39
N ARG A 214 10.81 -4.65 0.21
CA ARG A 214 10.27 -3.45 -0.44
C ARG A 214 10.41 -2.26 0.51
N ILE A 215 10.21 -1.05 0.00
CA ILE A 215 10.23 0.18 0.78
C ILE A 215 8.93 0.95 0.56
N GLY A 216 8.25 1.27 1.66
CA GLY A 216 7.11 2.19 1.69
C GLY A 216 7.56 3.61 1.37
N HIS A 217 6.89 4.25 0.41
CA HIS A 217 7.11 5.61 -0.09
C HIS A 217 8.46 5.86 -0.79
N GLY A 218 9.58 5.74 -0.07
CA GLY A 218 10.91 6.01 -0.64
C GLY A 218 11.07 7.41 -1.23
N PHE A 219 10.29 8.38 -0.76
CA PHE A 219 10.17 9.72 -1.35
C PHE A 219 11.53 10.45 -1.45
N ALA A 220 12.36 10.36 -0.42
CA ALA A 220 13.68 10.98 -0.39
C ALA A 220 14.79 10.19 -1.14
N LEU A 221 14.50 9.02 -1.73
CA LEU A 221 15.54 8.13 -2.28
C LEU A 221 16.43 8.80 -3.34
N MET A 222 15.86 9.63 -4.20
CA MET A 222 16.62 10.29 -5.28
C MET A 222 17.69 11.26 -4.78
N LYS A 223 17.64 11.66 -3.50
CA LYS A 223 18.67 12.47 -2.83
C LYS A 223 19.90 11.64 -2.44
N HIS A 224 19.84 10.31 -2.57
CA HIS A 224 20.90 9.37 -2.19
C HIS A 224 21.42 8.57 -3.41
N PRO A 225 22.25 9.17 -4.28
CA PRO A 225 22.66 8.54 -5.54
C PRO A 225 23.40 7.19 -5.34
N HIS A 226 24.13 7.02 -4.23
CA HIS A 226 24.77 5.74 -3.92
C HIS A 226 23.76 4.63 -3.56
N LEU A 227 22.61 4.99 -2.99
CA LEU A 227 21.55 4.03 -2.71
C LEU A 227 20.76 3.69 -3.95
N VAL A 228 20.52 4.63 -4.86
CA VAL A 228 19.78 4.41 -6.10
C VAL A 228 20.26 3.14 -6.84
N GLU A 229 21.57 2.90 -6.91
CA GLU A 229 22.14 1.68 -7.52
C GLU A 229 21.69 0.36 -6.87
N LYS A 230 21.38 0.36 -5.57
CA LYS A 230 20.86 -0.82 -4.86
C LYS A 230 19.39 -1.09 -5.16
N PHE A 231 18.63 -0.04 -5.48
CA PHE A 231 17.20 -0.14 -5.78
C PHE A 231 16.94 -0.52 -7.24
N LYS A 232 17.84 -0.14 -8.15
CA LYS A 232 17.73 -0.44 -9.58
C LYS A 232 17.54 -1.92 -9.86
N LYS A 233 16.59 -2.24 -10.75
CA LYS A 233 16.46 -3.57 -11.33
C LYS A 233 17.54 -3.77 -12.38
N THR A 234 18.29 -4.86 -12.28
CA THR A 234 19.32 -5.24 -13.26
C THR A 234 19.13 -6.68 -13.72
N LYS A 235 19.97 -7.16 -14.63
CA LYS A 235 19.96 -8.58 -15.04
C LYS A 235 20.24 -9.54 -13.88
N ASN A 236 21.00 -9.10 -12.87
CA ASN A 236 21.49 -9.93 -11.77
C ASN A 236 20.81 -9.65 -10.43
N SER A 237 19.98 -8.61 -10.36
CA SER A 237 19.29 -8.21 -9.14
C SER A 237 17.86 -7.79 -9.48
N PRO A 238 16.84 -8.29 -8.76
CA PRO A 238 15.48 -7.79 -8.93
C PRO A 238 15.35 -6.33 -8.51
N GLY A 239 16.33 -5.73 -7.84
CA GLY A 239 16.21 -4.40 -7.23
C GLY A 239 15.27 -4.42 -6.01
N ILE A 240 15.05 -3.24 -5.43
CA ILE A 240 14.16 -3.06 -4.28
C ILE A 240 12.99 -2.20 -4.75
N CYS A 241 11.78 -2.71 -4.61
CA CYS A 241 10.59 -2.01 -5.08
C CYS A 241 10.16 -0.90 -4.13
N ILE A 242 9.81 0.24 -4.70
CA ILE A 242 9.22 1.39 -4.01
C ILE A 242 7.70 1.32 -4.12
N GLU A 243 7.03 1.46 -2.99
CA GLU A 243 5.56 1.54 -2.92
C GLU A 243 5.16 3.02 -2.96
N LEU A 244 4.81 3.52 -4.14
CA LEU A 244 4.40 4.91 -4.35
C LEU A 244 2.98 5.11 -3.80
N CYS A 245 2.76 6.21 -3.09
CA CYS A 245 1.45 6.64 -2.58
C CYS A 245 1.24 8.15 -2.84
N PRO A 246 1.12 8.59 -4.11
CA PRO A 246 1.18 10.02 -4.42
C PRO A 246 0.16 10.90 -3.73
N ILE A 247 -1.10 10.46 -3.59
CA ILE A 247 -2.12 11.26 -2.89
C ILE A 247 -1.77 11.40 -1.40
N SER A 248 -1.26 10.34 -0.76
CA SER A 248 -0.78 10.41 0.62
C SER A 248 0.35 11.44 0.75
N ASN A 249 1.32 11.41 -0.17
CA ASN A 249 2.45 12.33 -0.14
C ASN A 249 2.05 13.79 -0.41
N GLU A 250 1.03 14.04 -1.23
CA GLU A 250 0.44 15.38 -1.41
C GLU A 250 -0.29 15.85 -0.15
N LEU A 251 -1.23 15.04 0.35
CA LEU A 251 -2.06 15.40 1.51
C LEU A 251 -1.25 15.52 2.80
N LEU A 252 -0.13 14.80 2.92
CA LEU A 252 0.78 14.88 4.07
C LEU A 252 1.95 15.88 3.86
N HIS A 253 1.86 16.72 2.81
CA HIS A 253 2.73 17.88 2.56
C HIS A 253 4.19 17.52 2.24
N LEU A 254 4.44 16.38 1.60
CA LEU A 254 5.77 16.06 1.04
C LEU A 254 5.98 16.67 -0.34
N CYS A 255 4.92 16.85 -1.11
CA CYS A 255 4.91 17.57 -2.38
C CYS A 255 3.63 18.40 -2.50
N ARG A 256 3.65 19.49 -3.28
CA ARG A 256 2.44 20.34 -3.45
C ARG A 256 1.41 19.71 -4.38
N ASN A 257 1.86 18.89 -5.31
CA ASN A 257 1.05 18.13 -6.25
C ASN A 257 1.93 17.06 -6.92
N ILE A 258 1.30 16.21 -7.71
CA ILE A 258 1.96 15.12 -8.42
C ILE A 258 3.14 15.54 -9.32
N LYS A 259 3.19 16.76 -9.86
CA LYS A 259 4.31 17.21 -10.70
C LYS A 259 5.62 17.38 -9.93
N GLU A 260 5.55 17.45 -8.61
CA GLU A 260 6.70 17.53 -7.71
C GLU A 260 7.03 16.18 -7.07
N HIS A 261 6.23 15.16 -7.33
CA HIS A 261 6.46 13.83 -6.79
C HIS A 261 7.67 13.19 -7.51
N PRO A 262 8.60 12.55 -6.79
CA PRO A 262 9.85 12.01 -7.35
C PRO A 262 9.69 10.73 -8.19
N PHE A 263 8.46 10.34 -8.53
CA PHE A 263 8.24 9.05 -9.19
C PHE A 263 8.76 9.02 -10.63
N PRO A 264 8.69 10.10 -11.45
CA PRO A 264 9.25 10.07 -12.79
C PRO A 264 10.76 9.81 -12.76
N GLU A 265 11.48 10.39 -11.80
CA GLU A 265 12.91 10.19 -11.60
C GLU A 265 13.23 8.77 -11.15
N LEU A 266 12.45 8.21 -10.22
CA LEU A 266 12.58 6.81 -9.78
C LEU A 266 12.42 5.85 -10.98
N LEU A 267 11.38 6.05 -11.80
CA LEU A 267 11.12 5.23 -12.98
C LEU A 267 12.23 5.40 -14.04
N ALA A 268 12.66 6.63 -14.30
CA ALA A 268 13.75 6.92 -15.23
C ALA A 268 15.09 6.32 -14.78
N ALA A 269 15.32 6.22 -13.47
CA ALA A 269 16.46 5.53 -12.90
C ALA A 269 16.37 3.99 -13.06
N GLY A 270 15.24 3.42 -13.49
CA GLY A 270 15.06 1.97 -13.60
C GLY A 270 14.79 1.29 -12.26
N ILE A 271 14.25 2.04 -11.29
CA ILE A 271 13.79 1.51 -10.01
C ILE A 271 12.37 0.94 -10.21
N PRO A 272 12.11 -0.31 -9.77
CA PRO A 272 10.77 -0.87 -9.81
C PRO A 272 9.85 -0.16 -8.81
N CYS A 273 8.64 0.17 -9.24
CA CYS A 273 7.66 0.85 -8.40
C CYS A 273 6.27 0.21 -8.47
N THR A 274 5.52 0.23 -7.37
CA THR A 274 4.08 -0.04 -7.35
C THR A 274 3.32 1.22 -7.01
N VAL A 275 2.05 1.28 -7.40
CA VAL A 275 1.12 2.37 -7.04
C VAL A 275 0.17 1.83 -5.98
N ASN A 276 -0.04 2.58 -4.90
CA ASN A 276 -0.80 2.14 -3.74
C ASN A 276 -1.59 3.33 -3.17
N SER A 277 -2.74 3.07 -2.55
CA SER A 277 -3.63 4.10 -2.00
C SER A 277 -3.37 4.46 -0.54
N ASP A 278 -2.45 3.74 0.11
CA ASP A 278 -2.08 3.92 1.52
C ASP A 278 -3.28 3.86 2.49
N ASN A 279 -3.90 5.01 2.78
CA ASN A 279 -5.07 5.13 3.67
C ASN A 279 -6.30 5.67 2.91
N PRO A 280 -6.88 4.93 1.95
CA PRO A 280 -7.91 5.46 1.05
C PRO A 280 -9.15 6.01 1.75
N SER A 281 -9.57 5.38 2.85
CA SER A 281 -10.71 5.85 3.63
C SER A 281 -10.46 7.18 4.36
N LEU A 282 -9.21 7.51 4.70
CA LEU A 282 -8.85 8.76 5.38
C LEU A 282 -8.59 9.90 4.39
N PHE A 283 -8.15 9.56 3.17
CA PHE A 283 -7.88 10.49 2.08
C PHE A 283 -9.05 10.65 1.10
N SER A 284 -10.16 9.94 1.32
CA SER A 284 -11.29 9.86 0.38
C SER A 284 -10.84 9.52 -1.05
N ASN A 285 -9.88 8.60 -1.18
CA ASN A 285 -9.28 8.23 -2.45
C ASN A 285 -9.54 6.75 -2.84
N SER A 286 -9.02 6.35 -4.00
CA SER A 286 -9.11 5.00 -4.57
C SER A 286 -7.84 4.66 -5.34
N MET A 287 -7.63 3.38 -5.69
CA MET A 287 -6.55 3.00 -6.61
C MET A 287 -6.67 3.69 -7.97
N SER A 288 -7.89 3.90 -8.45
CA SER A 288 -8.14 4.66 -9.68
C SER A 288 -7.68 6.11 -9.56
N HIS A 289 -7.88 6.75 -8.40
CA HIS A 289 -7.38 8.11 -8.16
C HIS A 289 -5.85 8.15 -8.13
N GLU A 290 -5.18 7.15 -7.54
CA GLU A 290 -3.71 7.08 -7.55
C GLU A 290 -3.16 6.90 -8.97
N PHE A 291 -3.76 6.02 -9.77
CA PHE A 291 -3.37 5.87 -11.18
C PHE A 291 -3.67 7.14 -11.98
N TYR A 292 -4.77 7.84 -11.71
CA TYR A 292 -5.06 9.13 -12.32
C TYR A 292 -3.97 10.16 -12.02
N GLN A 293 -3.51 10.26 -10.77
CA GLN A 293 -2.38 11.11 -10.41
C GLN A 293 -1.15 10.76 -11.26
N ILE A 294 -0.73 9.49 -11.29
CA ILE A 294 0.41 9.04 -12.11
C ILE A 294 0.26 9.45 -13.59
N MET A 295 -0.94 9.28 -14.18
CA MET A 295 -1.21 9.65 -15.58
C MET A 295 -1.05 11.15 -15.83
N VAL A 296 -1.57 12.00 -14.93
CA VAL A 296 -1.48 13.46 -15.05
C VAL A 296 -0.08 13.97 -14.72
N GLY A 297 0.61 13.34 -13.77
CA GLY A 297 1.96 13.70 -13.33
C GLY A 297 3.04 13.41 -14.36
N ALA A 298 2.86 12.36 -15.17
CA ALA A 298 3.81 11.99 -16.21
C ALA A 298 3.08 11.70 -17.53
N PRO A 299 2.67 12.75 -18.28
CA PRO A 299 1.91 12.60 -19.53
C PRO A 299 2.69 11.89 -20.64
N THR A 300 4.01 11.73 -20.49
CA THR A 300 4.87 10.96 -21.40
C THR A 300 4.82 9.46 -21.16
N MET A 301 4.20 9.00 -20.05
CA MET A 301 4.00 7.57 -19.81
C MET A 301 2.98 7.01 -20.80
N SER A 302 3.30 5.84 -21.33
CA SER A 302 2.40 5.12 -22.22
C SER A 302 1.58 4.07 -21.48
N LEU A 303 0.59 3.51 -22.18
CA LEU A 303 -0.16 2.34 -21.75
C LEU A 303 0.76 1.17 -21.29
N TYR A 304 1.94 1.02 -21.91
CA TYR A 304 2.92 0.01 -21.48
C TYR A 304 3.48 0.30 -20.09
N SER A 305 3.76 1.57 -19.79
CA SER A 305 4.30 1.99 -18.50
C SER A 305 3.29 1.77 -17.37
N TRP A 306 2.02 2.09 -17.59
CA TRP A 306 0.96 1.82 -16.61
C TRP A 306 0.76 0.32 -16.39
N LYS A 307 0.80 -0.48 -17.46
CA LYS A 307 0.78 -1.94 -17.34
C LYS A 307 1.98 -2.44 -16.53
N GLN A 308 3.15 -1.85 -16.71
CA GLN A 308 4.36 -2.26 -16.00
C GLN A 308 4.24 -2.01 -14.49
N LEU A 309 3.64 -0.90 -14.05
CA LEU A 309 3.33 -0.65 -12.64
C LEU A 309 2.41 -1.75 -12.07
N ALA A 310 1.35 -2.12 -12.79
CA ALA A 310 0.45 -3.21 -12.40
C ALA A 310 1.13 -4.60 -12.43
N ARG A 311 2.13 -4.81 -13.30
CA ARG A 311 2.92 -6.05 -13.31
C ARG A 311 3.85 -6.12 -12.11
N TRP A 312 4.48 -5.01 -11.74
CA TRP A 312 5.36 -4.96 -10.57
C TRP A 312 4.62 -5.21 -9.26
N SER A 313 3.34 -4.87 -9.15
CA SER A 313 2.55 -5.22 -7.96
C SER A 313 2.41 -6.73 -7.75
N LEU A 314 2.49 -7.53 -8.83
CA LEU A 314 2.57 -8.99 -8.75
C LEU A 314 4.03 -9.46 -8.54
N ASP A 315 4.97 -8.94 -9.32
CA ASP A 315 6.38 -9.38 -9.30
C ASP A 315 7.03 -9.21 -7.92
N TYR A 316 6.68 -8.15 -7.19
CA TYR A 316 7.25 -7.84 -5.87
C TYR A 316 6.32 -8.20 -4.70
N SER A 317 5.20 -8.88 -4.98
CA SER A 317 4.27 -9.35 -3.96
C SER A 317 4.86 -10.45 -3.06
N CYS A 318 4.08 -10.85 -2.07
CA CYS A 318 4.31 -12.00 -1.21
C CYS A 318 3.55 -13.26 -1.68
N LEU A 319 3.04 -13.23 -2.91
CA LEU A 319 2.51 -14.42 -3.56
C LEU A 319 3.63 -15.40 -3.89
N THR A 320 3.28 -16.67 -3.96
CA THR A 320 4.19 -17.73 -4.44
C THR A 320 4.46 -17.56 -5.94
N PRO A 321 5.58 -18.11 -6.47
CA PRO A 321 5.85 -18.04 -7.91
C PRO A 321 4.71 -18.58 -8.79
N VAL A 322 3.97 -19.58 -8.31
CA VAL A 322 2.80 -20.14 -9.02
C VAL A 322 1.65 -19.14 -9.04
N GLU A 323 1.32 -18.55 -7.89
CA GLU A 323 0.28 -17.50 -7.78
C GLU A 323 0.65 -16.25 -8.58
N ILE A 324 1.94 -15.85 -8.62
CA ILE A 324 2.42 -14.73 -9.45
C ILE A 324 2.18 -15.01 -10.93
N ASN A 325 2.50 -16.23 -11.40
CA ASN A 325 2.25 -16.62 -12.80
C ASN A 325 0.75 -16.63 -13.13
N GLU A 326 -0.09 -17.13 -12.22
CA GLU A 326 -1.55 -17.07 -12.36
C GLU A 326 -2.03 -15.61 -12.42
N GLY A 327 -1.53 -14.75 -11.53
CA GLY A 327 -1.85 -13.33 -11.49
C GLY A 327 -1.48 -12.62 -12.79
N HIS A 328 -0.32 -12.95 -13.37
CA HIS A 328 0.09 -12.42 -14.68
C HIS A 328 -0.83 -12.85 -15.81
N LEU A 329 -1.35 -14.08 -15.78
CA LEU A 329 -2.31 -14.56 -16.76
C LEU A 329 -3.65 -13.81 -16.64
N ILE A 330 -4.16 -13.65 -15.42
CA ILE A 330 -5.38 -12.88 -15.14
C ILE A 330 -5.19 -11.42 -15.58
N LEU A 331 -4.12 -10.76 -15.13
CA LEU A 331 -3.79 -9.39 -15.52
C LEU A 331 -3.67 -9.25 -17.04
N SER A 332 -3.02 -10.19 -17.73
CA SER A 332 -2.89 -10.13 -19.19
C SER A 332 -4.24 -10.25 -19.90
N ASN A 333 -5.16 -11.07 -19.39
CA ASN A 333 -6.48 -11.24 -19.99
C ASN A 333 -7.35 -10.01 -19.74
N ASP A 334 -7.40 -9.54 -18.49
CA ASP A 334 -8.16 -8.34 -18.11
C ASP A 334 -7.61 -7.10 -18.83
N TRP A 335 -6.29 -6.97 -18.97
CA TRP A 335 -5.66 -5.88 -19.73
C TRP A 335 -6.04 -5.88 -21.21
N LYS A 336 -6.08 -7.06 -21.85
CA LYS A 336 -6.52 -7.18 -23.26
C LYS A 336 -7.99 -6.77 -23.40
N SER A 337 -8.84 -7.19 -22.48
CA SER A 337 -10.26 -6.82 -22.45
C SER A 337 -10.42 -5.31 -22.24
N PHE A 338 -9.66 -4.72 -21.32
CA PHE A 338 -9.60 -3.28 -21.10
C PHE A 338 -9.19 -2.53 -22.38
N CYS A 339 -8.11 -2.92 -23.04
CA CYS A 339 -7.66 -2.27 -24.27
C CYS A 339 -8.72 -2.35 -25.40
N ARG A 340 -9.40 -3.51 -25.55
CA ARG A 340 -10.49 -3.66 -26.52
C ARG A 340 -11.68 -2.76 -26.18
N TRP A 341 -12.03 -2.67 -24.90
CA TRP A 341 -13.08 -1.78 -24.43
C TRP A 341 -12.72 -0.31 -24.71
N VAL A 342 -11.52 0.15 -24.36
CA VAL A 342 -11.05 1.51 -24.63
C VAL A 342 -11.14 1.83 -26.13
N LYS A 343 -10.63 0.94 -26.98
CA LYS A 343 -10.69 1.13 -28.45
C LYS A 343 -12.13 1.19 -28.96
N LYS A 344 -13.02 0.35 -28.43
CA LYS A 344 -14.43 0.32 -28.85
C LYS A 344 -15.18 1.57 -28.40
N GLU A 345 -14.97 2.00 -27.16
CA GLU A 345 -15.72 3.09 -26.52
C GLU A 345 -15.21 4.45 -26.97
N TYR A 346 -13.89 4.67 -26.92
CA TYR A 346 -13.27 5.98 -27.15
C TYR A 346 -12.60 6.09 -28.52
N GLY A 347 -12.38 4.99 -29.22
CA GLY A 347 -11.78 5.00 -30.57
C GLY A 347 -12.54 5.87 -31.58
N PRO A 348 -13.89 5.89 -31.62
CA PRO A 348 -14.64 6.77 -32.51
C PRO A 348 -14.45 8.27 -32.24
N ILE A 349 -13.98 8.65 -31.06
CA ILE A 349 -13.74 10.04 -30.66
C ILE A 349 -12.35 10.51 -31.11
N VAL A 350 -11.46 9.57 -31.50
CA VAL A 350 -10.11 9.89 -31.95
C VAL A 350 -10.07 9.85 -33.48
N VAL A 351 -9.88 11.01 -34.11
CA VAL A 351 -9.77 11.18 -35.57
C VAL A 351 -8.37 11.73 -35.88
N ASP A 352 -7.62 11.08 -36.76
CA ASP A 352 -6.26 11.48 -37.15
C ASP A 352 -5.27 11.65 -35.97
N ASN A 353 -5.44 10.86 -34.91
CA ASN A 353 -4.70 10.94 -33.62
C ASN A 353 -4.99 12.20 -32.78
N GLU A 354 -6.02 12.97 -33.12
CA GLU A 354 -6.55 14.06 -32.32
C GLU A 354 -7.90 13.66 -31.72
N VAL A 355 -8.23 14.23 -30.56
CA VAL A 355 -9.54 14.02 -29.93
C VAL A 355 -10.52 15.00 -30.56
N ASP A 356 -11.61 14.50 -31.13
CA ASP A 356 -12.75 15.32 -31.52
C ASP A 356 -13.47 15.79 -30.24
N GLU A 357 -13.19 17.03 -29.84
CA GLU A 357 -13.73 17.63 -28.61
C GLU A 357 -15.26 17.66 -28.58
N ALA A 358 -15.91 17.87 -29.73
CA ALA A 358 -17.36 17.91 -29.82
C ALA A 358 -17.97 16.52 -29.59
N MET A 359 -17.37 15.47 -30.16
CA MET A 359 -17.76 14.09 -29.89
C MET A 359 -17.45 13.67 -28.46
N ALA A 360 -16.33 14.13 -27.89
CA ALA A 360 -15.94 13.86 -26.52
C ALA A 360 -16.96 14.43 -25.52
N GLU A 361 -17.34 15.70 -25.67
CA GLU A 361 -18.36 16.34 -24.82
C GLU A 361 -19.73 15.66 -24.92
N GLN A 362 -20.15 15.26 -26.12
CA GLN A 362 -21.41 14.53 -26.31
C GLN A 362 -21.37 13.16 -25.64
N HIS A 363 -20.24 12.46 -25.76
CA HIS A 363 -20.02 11.17 -25.12
C HIS A 363 -20.01 11.30 -23.59
N GLU A 364 -19.36 12.33 -23.04
CA GLU A 364 -19.30 12.58 -21.60
C GLU A 364 -20.70 12.86 -21.01
N LYS A 365 -21.48 13.74 -21.65
CA LYS A 365 -22.88 14.03 -21.27
C LYS A 365 -23.75 12.76 -21.31
N TYR A 366 -23.46 11.82 -22.21
CA TYR A 366 -24.17 10.55 -22.30
C TYR A 366 -23.77 9.55 -21.20
N GLN A 367 -22.50 9.49 -20.82
CA GLN A 367 -22.01 8.61 -19.75
C GLN A 367 -22.47 9.09 -18.36
N TRP A 368 -22.42 10.40 -18.07
CA TRP A 368 -22.96 10.95 -16.82
C TRP A 368 -24.45 10.65 -16.62
N ARG A 369 -25.23 10.66 -17.71
CA ARG A 369 -26.66 10.29 -17.65
C ARG A 369 -26.89 8.80 -17.35
N LYS A 370 -26.00 7.90 -17.78
CA LYS A 370 -26.07 6.47 -17.44
C LYS A 370 -25.66 6.15 -16.01
N VAL A 371 -24.85 6.99 -15.38
CA VAL A 371 -24.45 6.84 -13.97
C VAL A 371 -25.55 7.34 -13.02
N LEU A 372 -26.40 8.27 -13.50
CA LEU A 372 -27.52 8.85 -12.75
C LEU A 372 -28.89 8.18 -13.03
N SER A 373 -28.94 7.20 -13.95
CA SER A 373 -30.13 6.40 -14.29
C SER A 373 -29.97 4.97 -13.82
#